data_AF-A0A949R5H6-F1
#
_entry.id   AF-A0A949R5H6-F1
#
_cell.length_a   1.000
_cell.length_b   1.000
_cell.length_c   1.000
_cell.angle_alpha   90.00
_cell.angle_beta   90.00
_cell.angle_gamma   90.00
#
_symmetry.space_group_name_H-M   'P 1'
#
loop_
_entity.id
_entity.type
_entity.pdbx_description
1 polymer ?
#
loop_
_entity_poly.entity_id
_entity_poly.type
_entity_poly.pdbx_seq_one_letter_code
_entity_poly.pdbx_strand_id
1 'polypeptide(L)'
;MSTRDLLRHTFLCCALALAGTVFAQDDDPPIPADRLQEVKAQRSAYLTQKMGLSPEEAQRFWPVYNQYDKEQEAMQRERREAMRALRADKDLTDAEAADHIERGLAAQQRELDLRKRYSSEFIKLIGARKTLELHRAERDFNRELLRRMRDRHDAPPPPPRR
;
A
#
# COMPACT_ATOMS: atom_id res chain seq x y z
N MET A 1 -64.70 4.87 5.79
CA MET A 1 -63.32 4.50 5.44
C MET A 1 -63.09 4.92 4.00
N SER A 2 -62.38 6.02 3.82
CA SER A 2 -62.36 6.78 2.55
C SER A 2 -61.07 6.47 1.79
N THR A 3 -61.19 6.29 0.48
CA THR A 3 -60.11 6.05 -0.50
C THR A 3 -59.02 7.13 -0.56
N ARG A 4 -59.08 8.15 0.30
CA ARG A 4 -58.10 9.24 0.45
C ARG A 4 -56.96 8.92 1.41
N ASP A 5 -57.12 7.97 2.33
CA ASP A 5 -56.06 7.60 3.28
C ASP A 5 -55.07 6.57 2.69
N LEU A 6 -55.48 5.82 1.66
CA LEU A 6 -54.62 4.86 0.97
C LEU A 6 -53.59 5.53 0.03
N LEU A 7 -53.88 6.75 -0.44
CA LEU A 7 -52.99 7.53 -1.31
C LEU A 7 -51.91 8.31 -0.53
N ARG A 8 -52.11 8.54 0.77
CA ARG A 8 -51.12 9.21 1.64
C ARG A 8 -50.04 8.27 2.15
N HIS A 9 -50.33 6.98 2.25
CA HIS A 9 -49.35 5.97 2.70
C HIS A 9 -48.57 5.32 1.55
N THR A 10 -49.05 5.44 0.31
CA THR A 10 -48.32 4.99 -0.88
C THR A 10 -47.21 5.95 -1.34
N PHE A 11 -47.29 7.24 -0.98
CA PHE A 11 -46.20 8.20 -1.24
C PHE A 11 -45.10 8.21 -0.17
N LEU A 12 -45.31 7.58 0.99
CA LEU A 12 -44.33 7.53 2.08
C LEU A 12 -43.38 6.32 1.97
N CYS A 13 -43.55 5.44 0.97
CA CYS A 13 -42.66 4.32 0.71
C CYS A 13 -41.63 4.57 -0.41
N CYS A 14 -41.70 5.71 -1.12
CA CYS A 14 -40.78 6.01 -2.23
C CYS A 14 -39.68 7.05 -1.90
N ALA A 15 -39.67 7.63 -0.70
CA ALA A 15 -38.61 8.57 -0.28
C ALA A 15 -37.52 7.93 0.59
N LEU A 16 -37.60 6.61 0.83
CA LEU A 16 -36.59 5.80 1.52
C LEU A 16 -35.82 4.89 0.54
N ALA A 17 -35.82 5.24 -0.76
CA ALA A 17 -35.06 4.56 -1.80
C ALA A 17 -33.93 5.43 -2.40
N LEU A 18 -33.50 6.47 -1.68
CA LEU A 18 -32.30 7.26 -2.01
C LEU A 18 -31.10 6.97 -1.10
N ALA A 19 -31.20 5.93 -0.26
CA ALA A 19 -30.08 5.41 0.52
C ALA A 19 -29.56 4.13 -0.16
N GLY A 20 -28.80 4.27 -1.24
CA GLY A 20 -28.41 3.08 -1.99
C GLY A 20 -27.36 3.24 -3.07
N THR A 21 -26.54 4.29 -3.04
CA THR A 21 -25.28 4.29 -3.79
C THR A 21 -24.19 4.98 -2.98
N VAL A 22 -23.79 4.33 -1.88
CA VAL A 22 -22.41 4.48 -1.40
C VAL A 22 -21.52 3.87 -2.47
N PHE A 23 -21.23 4.63 -3.52
CA PHE A 23 -20.04 4.36 -4.32
C PHE A 23 -18.86 4.65 -3.40
N ALA A 24 -18.28 3.59 -2.85
CA ALA A 24 -16.91 3.65 -2.36
C ALA A 24 -16.04 4.05 -3.55
N GLN A 25 -15.69 5.34 -3.63
CA GLN A 25 -14.78 5.86 -4.64
C GLN A 25 -13.37 5.39 -4.26
N ASP A 26 -13.00 4.20 -4.73
CA ASP A 26 -11.65 3.65 -4.64
C ASP A 26 -10.70 4.42 -5.58
N ASP A 27 -10.29 5.63 -5.18
CA ASP A 27 -9.07 6.27 -5.66
C ASP A 27 -8.66 7.34 -4.63
N ASP A 28 -8.08 6.87 -3.52
CA ASP A 28 -7.37 7.77 -2.60
C ASP A 28 -6.37 8.62 -3.40
N PRO A 29 -6.38 9.96 -3.23
CA PRO A 29 -5.45 10.82 -3.94
C PRO A 29 -4.00 10.40 -3.63
N PRO A 30 -3.09 10.47 -4.62
CA PRO A 30 -1.71 10.08 -4.41
C PRO A 30 -1.10 10.85 -3.24
N ILE A 31 -0.33 10.13 -2.41
CA ILE A 31 0.37 10.73 -1.27
C ILE A 31 1.25 11.88 -1.79
N PRO A 32 1.14 13.12 -1.24
CA PRO A 32 1.98 14.24 -1.65
C PRO A 32 3.47 13.90 -1.54
N ALA A 33 4.28 14.40 -2.49
CA ALA A 33 5.71 14.08 -2.57
C ALA A 33 6.46 14.38 -1.26
N ASP A 34 6.18 15.52 -0.63
CA ASP A 34 6.80 15.91 0.65
C ASP A 34 6.50 14.90 1.77
N ARG A 35 5.27 14.38 1.82
CA ARG A 35 4.88 13.36 2.80
C ARG A 35 5.56 12.03 2.53
N LEU A 36 5.74 11.66 1.26
CA LEU A 36 6.49 10.46 0.89
C LEU A 36 7.96 10.59 1.32
N GLN A 37 8.57 11.77 1.14
CA GLN A 37 9.93 12.03 1.58
C GLN A 37 10.06 11.98 3.11
N GLU A 38 9.09 12.53 3.84
CA GLU A 38 9.04 12.45 5.30
C GLU A 38 8.98 10.99 5.79
N VAL A 39 8.11 10.17 5.18
CA VAL A 39 7.99 8.74 5.51
C VAL A 39 9.29 7.99 5.21
N LYS A 40 9.95 8.28 4.08
CA LYS A 40 11.26 7.69 3.74
C LYS A 40 12.33 8.06 4.76
N ALA A 41 12.40 9.32 5.17
CA ALA A 41 13.34 9.77 6.19
C ALA A 41 13.09 9.10 7.54
N GLN A 42 11.81 8.99 7.96
CA GLN A 42 11.41 8.28 9.18
C GLN A 42 11.79 6.80 9.11
N ARG A 43 11.58 6.14 7.96
CA ARG A 43 11.99 4.75 7.74
C ARG A 43 13.49 4.60 7.90
N SER A 44 14.29 5.44 7.25
CA SER A 44 15.74 5.34 7.32
C SER A 44 16.29 5.52 8.74
N ALA A 45 15.75 6.50 9.47
CA ALA A 45 16.11 6.72 10.88
C ALA A 45 15.73 5.52 11.76
N TYR A 46 14.51 4.99 11.59
CA TYR A 46 14.02 3.83 12.34
C TYR A 46 14.87 2.58 12.10
N LEU A 47 15.19 2.29 10.84
CA LEU A 47 16.00 1.13 10.48
C LEU A 47 17.44 1.25 11.01
N THR A 48 18.06 2.43 10.89
CA THR A 48 19.41 2.68 11.44
C THR A 48 19.44 2.39 12.94
N GLN A 49 18.45 2.89 13.68
CA GLN A 49 18.37 2.70 15.13
C GLN A 49 18.13 1.24 15.50
N LYS A 50 17.20 0.54 14.81
CA LYS A 50 16.85 -0.84 15.13
C LYS A 50 17.95 -1.84 14.81
N MET A 51 18.69 -1.62 13.74
CA MET A 51 19.75 -2.53 13.30
C MET A 51 21.07 -2.33 14.06
N GLY A 52 21.26 -1.17 14.70
CA GLY A 52 22.50 -0.85 15.40
C GLY A 52 23.72 -0.88 14.47
N LEU A 53 23.60 -0.25 13.29
CA LEU A 53 24.70 -0.17 12.33
C LEU A 53 25.82 0.73 12.86
N SER A 54 27.07 0.32 12.68
CA SER A 54 28.22 1.23 12.82
C SER A 54 28.21 2.27 11.68
N PRO A 55 28.92 3.41 11.83
CA PRO A 55 29.07 4.37 10.74
C PRO A 55 29.59 3.74 9.43
N GLU A 56 30.56 2.82 9.53
CA GLU A 56 31.19 2.14 8.39
C GLU A 56 30.25 1.11 7.75
N GLU A 57 29.42 0.43 8.54
CA GLU A 57 28.37 -0.45 8.02
C GLU A 57 27.28 0.36 7.33
N ALA A 58 26.82 1.46 7.93
CA ALA A 58 25.81 2.34 7.37
C ALA A 58 26.25 2.91 6.02
N GLN A 59 27.49 3.37 5.90
CA GLN A 59 28.03 3.93 4.66
C GLN A 59 28.02 2.91 3.50
N ARG A 60 28.23 1.62 3.78
CA ARG A 60 28.19 0.55 2.78
C ARG A 60 26.77 0.01 2.54
N PHE A 61 25.92 0.02 3.57
CA PHE A 61 24.57 -0.51 3.54
C PHE A 61 23.60 0.37 2.74
N TRP A 62 23.57 1.68 3.03
CA TRP A 62 22.55 2.60 2.48
C TRP A 62 22.51 2.65 0.96
N PRO A 63 23.64 2.68 0.21
CA PRO A 63 23.60 2.66 -1.25
C PRO A 63 22.89 1.41 -1.81
N VAL A 64 23.15 0.24 -1.24
CA VAL A 64 22.54 -1.03 -1.65
C VAL A 64 21.06 -1.09 -1.25
N TYR A 65 20.73 -0.61 -0.06
CA TYR A 65 19.36 -0.54 0.41
C TYR A 65 18.49 0.41 -0.43
N ASN A 66 19.03 1.57 -0.80
CA ASN A 66 18.31 2.54 -1.63
C ASN A 66 18.01 1.97 -3.03
N GLN A 67 18.95 1.20 -3.59
CA GLN A 67 18.73 0.52 -4.85
C GLN A 67 17.66 -0.57 -4.72
N TYR A 68 17.69 -1.38 -3.65
CA TYR A 68 16.63 -2.34 -3.35
C TYR A 68 15.26 -1.67 -3.24
N ASP A 69 15.16 -0.58 -2.47
CA ASP A 69 13.92 0.17 -2.29
C ASP A 69 13.38 0.71 -3.62
N LYS A 70 14.25 1.27 -4.48
CA LYS A 70 13.88 1.75 -5.81
C LYS A 70 13.33 0.64 -6.70
N GLU A 71 13.97 -0.52 -6.70
CA GLU A 71 13.52 -1.69 -7.47
C GLU A 71 12.19 -2.22 -6.92
N GLN A 72 12.02 -2.30 -5.59
CA GLN A 72 10.74 -2.66 -4.98
C GLN A 72 9.64 -1.68 -5.36
N GLU A 73 9.88 -0.38 -5.28
CA GLU A 73 8.90 0.63 -5.65
C GLU A 73 8.47 0.52 -7.11
N ALA A 74 9.39 0.17 -8.02
CA ALA A 74 9.07 -0.08 -9.42
C ALA A 74 8.12 -1.28 -9.57
N MET A 75 8.42 -2.40 -8.92
CA MET A 75 7.57 -3.59 -8.94
C MET A 75 6.19 -3.32 -8.32
N GLN A 76 6.13 -2.53 -7.25
CA GLN A 76 4.86 -2.15 -6.64
C GLN A 76 4.02 -1.21 -7.52
N ARG A 77 4.66 -0.31 -8.29
CA ARG A 77 3.96 0.50 -9.30
C ARG A 77 3.34 -0.37 -10.38
N GLU A 78 4.15 -1.25 -10.98
CA GLU A 78 3.71 -2.20 -12.01
C GLU A 78 2.52 -3.05 -11.52
N ARG A 79 2.60 -3.58 -10.29
CA ARG A 79 1.52 -4.37 -9.70
C ARG A 79 0.24 -3.56 -9.48
N ARG A 80 0.36 -2.30 -9.04
CA ARG A 80 -0.80 -1.42 -8.85
C ARG A 80 -1.46 -1.09 -10.18
N GLU A 81 -0.68 -0.83 -11.22
CA GLU A 81 -1.18 -0.56 -12.58
C GLU A 81 -1.90 -1.78 -13.15
N ALA A 82 -1.29 -2.98 -13.03
CA ALA A 82 -1.92 -4.23 -13.46
C ALA A 82 -3.24 -4.51 -12.71
N MET A 83 -3.29 -4.23 -11.41
CA MET A 83 -4.51 -4.40 -10.61
C MET A 83 -5.59 -3.38 -10.96
N ARG A 84 -5.21 -2.12 -11.28
CA ARG A 84 -6.15 -1.11 -11.76
C ARG A 84 -6.76 -1.50 -13.10
N ALA A 85 -5.93 -1.98 -14.04
CA ALA A 85 -6.39 -2.49 -15.32
C ALA A 85 -7.39 -3.64 -15.13
N LEU A 86 -7.06 -4.60 -14.25
CA LEU A 86 -7.94 -5.73 -13.94
C LEU A 86 -9.28 -5.31 -13.30
N ARG A 87 -9.32 -4.24 -12.51
CA ARG A 87 -10.58 -3.72 -11.94
C ARG A 87 -11.44 -2.99 -12.96
N ALA A 88 -10.81 -2.39 -13.97
CA ALA A 88 -11.50 -1.65 -15.03
C ALA A 88 -12.15 -2.61 -16.04
N ASP A 89 -11.53 -3.76 -16.29
CA ASP A 89 -12.04 -4.77 -17.21
C ASP A 89 -12.95 -5.77 -16.48
N LYS A 90 -14.23 -5.82 -16.89
CA LYS A 90 -15.25 -6.66 -16.25
C LYS A 90 -15.58 -7.93 -17.04
N ASP A 91 -15.14 -8.01 -18.30
CA ASP A 91 -15.55 -9.05 -19.25
C ASP A 91 -14.33 -9.71 -19.90
N LEU A 92 -13.45 -10.26 -19.07
CA LEU A 92 -12.27 -10.99 -19.52
C LEU A 92 -12.64 -12.32 -20.17
N THR A 93 -12.01 -12.65 -21.29
CA THR A 93 -12.01 -14.00 -21.84
C THR A 93 -11.19 -14.95 -20.97
N ASP A 94 -11.43 -16.27 -21.09
CA ASP A 94 -10.64 -17.28 -20.38
C ASP A 94 -9.13 -17.18 -20.69
N ALA A 95 -8.78 -16.82 -21.92
CA ALA A 95 -7.39 -16.63 -22.35
C ALA A 95 -6.74 -15.41 -21.66
N GLU A 96 -7.45 -14.29 -21.57
CA GLU A 96 -6.96 -13.09 -20.87
C GLU A 96 -6.86 -13.34 -19.35
N ALA A 97 -7.83 -14.05 -18.76
CA ALA A 97 -7.78 -14.45 -17.37
C ALA A 97 -6.55 -15.33 -17.07
N ALA A 98 -6.25 -16.30 -17.94
CA ALA A 98 -5.07 -17.16 -17.82
C ALA A 98 -3.76 -16.35 -17.91
N ASP A 99 -3.65 -15.45 -18.88
CA ASP A 99 -2.49 -14.55 -19.01
C ASP A 99 -2.32 -13.63 -17.79
N HIS A 100 -3.41 -13.10 -17.23
CA HIS A 100 -3.38 -12.32 -15.99
C HIS A 100 -2.84 -13.13 -14.80
N ILE A 101 -3.26 -14.38 -14.66
CA ILE A 101 -2.76 -15.29 -13.63
C ILE A 101 -1.26 -15.53 -13.82
N GLU A 102 -0.82 -15.85 -15.04
CA GLU A 102 0.59 -16.11 -15.36
C GLU A 102 1.47 -14.89 -15.06
N ARG A 103 1.06 -13.70 -15.50
CA ARG A 103 1.77 -12.44 -15.20
C ARG A 103 1.86 -12.18 -13.69
N GLY A 104 0.80 -12.48 -12.95
CA GLY A 104 0.79 -12.40 -11.49
C GLY A 104 1.84 -13.30 -10.84
N LEU A 105 1.90 -14.57 -11.25
CA LEU A 105 2.90 -15.54 -10.77
C LEU A 105 4.32 -15.12 -11.15
N ALA A 106 4.53 -14.65 -12.39
CA ALA A 106 5.82 -14.15 -12.84
C ALA A 106 6.28 -12.91 -12.02
N ALA A 107 5.36 -12.02 -11.65
CA ALA A 107 5.67 -10.89 -10.78
C ALA A 107 6.07 -11.34 -9.36
N GLN A 108 5.38 -12.34 -8.79
CA GLN A 108 5.76 -12.92 -7.49
C GLN A 108 7.15 -13.58 -7.53
N GLN A 109 7.46 -14.29 -8.61
CA GLN A 109 8.78 -14.90 -8.82
C GLN A 109 9.88 -13.83 -8.86
N ARG A 110 9.68 -12.77 -9.66
CA ARG A 110 10.62 -11.63 -9.70
C ARG A 110 10.80 -10.98 -8.32
N GLU A 111 9.74 -10.85 -7.53
CA GLU A 111 9.82 -10.25 -6.19
C GLU A 111 10.65 -11.13 -5.25
N LEU A 112 10.45 -12.45 -5.31
CA LEU A 112 11.24 -13.40 -4.54
C LEU A 112 12.71 -13.38 -4.94
N ASP A 113 13.02 -13.32 -6.24
CA ASP A 113 14.39 -13.28 -6.73
C ASP A 113 15.10 -11.98 -6.36
N LEU A 114 14.39 -10.85 -6.43
CA LEU A 114 14.85 -9.57 -5.91
C LEU A 114 15.23 -9.69 -4.43
N ARG A 115 14.33 -10.24 -3.60
CA ARG A 115 14.58 -10.42 -2.17
C ARG A 115 15.76 -11.34 -1.90
N LYS A 116 15.88 -12.47 -2.59
CA LYS A 116 17.03 -13.39 -2.45
C LYS A 116 18.36 -12.69 -2.75
N ARG A 117 18.44 -11.98 -3.87
CA ARG A 117 19.64 -11.24 -4.28
C ARG A 117 20.07 -10.24 -3.21
N TYR A 118 19.15 -9.37 -2.80
CA TYR A 118 19.47 -8.32 -1.82
C TYR A 118 19.70 -8.87 -0.41
N SER A 119 19.00 -9.92 0.03
CA SER A 119 19.32 -10.59 1.30
C SER A 119 20.75 -11.13 1.29
N SER A 120 21.22 -11.71 0.19
CA SER A 120 22.62 -12.16 0.05
C SER A 120 23.61 -11.00 0.17
N GLU A 121 23.35 -9.88 -0.51
CA GLU A 121 24.19 -8.68 -0.42
C GLU A 121 24.19 -8.08 1.00
N PHE A 122 23.02 -7.98 1.65
CA PHE A 122 22.94 -7.49 3.03
C PHE A 122 23.68 -8.40 4.00
N ILE A 123 23.58 -9.73 3.85
CA ILE A 123 24.34 -10.68 4.68
C ILE A 123 25.85 -10.43 4.55
N LYS A 124 26.36 -10.17 3.34
CA LYS A 124 27.78 -9.84 3.12
C LYS A 124 28.20 -8.52 3.76
N LEU A 125 27.31 -7.52 3.77
CA LEU A 125 27.62 -6.16 4.24
C LEU A 125 27.52 -6.00 5.76
N ILE A 126 26.46 -6.55 6.36
CA ILE A 126 26.07 -6.32 7.77
C ILE A 126 25.86 -7.61 8.57
N GLY A 127 26.01 -8.79 7.95
CA GLY A 127 25.87 -10.09 8.60
C GLY A 127 24.42 -10.57 8.74
N ALA A 128 24.24 -11.89 8.81
CA ALA A 128 22.91 -12.52 8.79
C ALA A 128 21.99 -12.09 9.94
N ARG A 129 22.54 -11.87 11.14
CA ARG A 129 21.74 -11.40 12.29
C ARG A 129 21.12 -10.04 12.01
N LYS A 130 21.90 -9.06 11.52
CA LYS A 130 21.39 -7.72 11.23
C LYS A 130 20.47 -7.71 10.01
N THR A 131 20.71 -8.57 9.01
CA THR A 131 19.76 -8.74 7.89
C THR A 131 18.41 -9.28 8.36
N LEU A 132 18.38 -10.21 9.32
CA LEU A 132 17.12 -10.67 9.91
C LEU A 132 16.41 -9.54 10.68
N GLU A 133 17.16 -8.74 11.44
CA GLU A 133 16.61 -7.57 12.14
C GLU A 133 16.11 -6.49 11.18
N LEU A 134 16.78 -6.27 10.04
CA LEU A 134 16.28 -5.41 8.96
C LEU A 134 14.88 -5.84 8.53
N HIS A 135 14.69 -7.12 8.19
CA HIS A 135 13.38 -7.63 7.77
C HIS A 135 12.31 -7.51 8.86
N ARG A 136 12.68 -7.66 10.14
CA ARG A 136 11.75 -7.42 11.26
C ARG A 136 11.37 -5.95 11.35
N ALA A 137 12.36 -5.07 11.35
CA ALA A 137 12.18 -3.64 11.45
C ALA A 137 11.36 -3.07 10.29
N GLU A 138 11.58 -3.51 9.06
CA GLU A 138 10.76 -3.11 7.91
C GLU A 138 9.29 -3.49 8.07
N ARG A 139 8.99 -4.71 8.50
CA ARG A 139 7.61 -5.17 8.73
C ARG A 139 6.95 -4.38 9.85
N ASP A 140 7.68 -4.11 10.92
CA ASP A 140 7.15 -3.36 12.07
C ASP A 140 6.89 -1.91 11.70
N PHE A 141 7.82 -1.27 10.97
CA PHE A 141 7.64 0.09 10.46
C PHE A 141 6.44 0.17 9.52
N ASN A 142 6.30 -0.75 8.57
CA ASN A 142 5.17 -0.76 7.64
C ASN A 142 3.84 -0.99 8.37
N ARG A 143 3.81 -1.87 9.37
CA ARG A 143 2.61 -2.10 10.20
C ARG A 143 2.22 -0.83 10.94
N GLU A 144 3.17 -0.15 11.55
CA GLU A 144 2.95 1.08 12.30
C GLU A 144 2.53 2.25 11.40
N LEU A 145 3.17 2.39 10.23
CA LEU A 145 2.79 3.37 9.21
C LEU A 145 1.34 3.16 8.78
N LEU A 146 0.94 1.93 8.47
CA LEU A 146 -0.43 1.61 8.08
C LEU A 146 -1.44 1.91 9.19
N ARG A 147 -1.11 1.64 10.46
CA ARG A 147 -1.96 2.03 11.60
C ARG A 147 -2.16 3.54 11.66
N ARG A 148 -1.07 4.31 11.63
CA ARG A 148 -1.13 5.79 11.65
C ARG A 148 -1.89 6.37 10.46
N MET A 149 -1.81 5.74 9.29
CA MET A 149 -2.56 6.17 8.11
C MET A 149 -4.08 5.94 8.29
N ARG A 150 -4.49 4.81 8.87
CA ARG A 150 -5.90 4.53 9.20
C ARG A 150 -6.42 5.49 10.27
N ASP A 151 -5.69 5.65 11.36
CA ASP A 151 -6.10 6.53 12.47
C ASP A 151 -6.28 7.98 12.00
N ARG A 152 -5.48 8.44 11.03
CA ARG A 152 -5.63 9.77 10.41
C ARG A 152 -6.80 9.86 9.44
N HIS A 153 -7.13 8.77 8.74
CA HIS A 153 -8.29 8.72 7.86
C HIS A 153 -9.59 8.82 8.68
N ASP A 154 -9.62 8.19 9.86
CA ASP A 154 -10.79 8.17 10.74
C ASP A 154 -10.89 9.41 11.65
N ALA A 155 -9.86 10.27 11.66
CA ALA A 155 -9.85 11.52 12.42
C ALA A 155 -10.67 12.62 11.73
N PRO A 156 -11.48 13.40 12.47
CA PRO A 156 -12.17 14.56 11.89
C PRO A 156 -11.15 15.56 11.31
N PRO A 157 -11.50 16.27 10.21
CA PRO A 157 -10.58 17.17 9.54
C PRO A 157 -10.05 18.24 10.52
N PRO A 158 -8.78 18.64 10.42
CA PRO A 158 -8.20 19.64 11.30
C PRO A 158 -8.98 20.97 11.17
N PRO A 159 -9.16 21.73 12.27
CA PRO A 159 -9.83 23.02 12.22
C PRO A 159 -9.08 23.95 11.24
N PRO A 160 -9.79 24.84 10.53
CA PRO A 160 -9.16 25.78 9.60
C PRO A 160 -8.10 26.60 10.35
N ARG A 161 -6.90 26.70 9.74
CA ARG A 161 -5.83 27.55 10.28
C ARG A 161 -6.33 29.00 10.24
N ARG A 162 -6.42 29.62 11.42
CA ARG A 162 -6.77 31.05 11.57
C ARG A 162 -5.61 31.94 11.18
#